data_AF-L8LRG0-F1
#
_entry.id   AF-L8LRG0-F1
#
_cell.length_a   1.000
_cell.length_b   1.000
_cell.length_c   1.000
_cell.angle_alpha   90.00
_cell.angle_beta   90.00
_cell.angle_gamma   90.00
#
_symmetry.space_group_name_H-M   'P 1'
#
loop_
_entity.id
_entity.type
_entity.pdbx_description
1 polymer ?
#
loop_
_entity_poly.entity_id
_entity_poly.type
_entity_poly.pdbx_seq_one_letter_code
_entity_poly.pdbx_strand_id
1 'polypeptide(L)'
;MNLTQRCQLIFQAGYQVGQNSFRSLAAEMNLCKSSVHRLYHRLVNRNRFPESCLWETEAGQKWLRYLVFASIFVFALQGGIGCEKLSQFFGLLQSLIFGGLGLIYL
;
A
#
# COMPACT_ATOMS: atom_id res chain seq x y z
N MET A 1 -9.07 -14.94 -7.25
CA MET A 1 -8.65 -13.93 -6.27
C MET A 1 -7.29 -13.36 -6.66
N ASN A 2 -7.21 -12.05 -6.86
CA ASN A 2 -5.98 -11.36 -7.27
C ASN A 2 -4.97 -11.26 -6.12
N LEU A 3 -3.70 -11.03 -6.46
CA LEU A 3 -2.59 -10.98 -5.49
C LEU A 3 -2.80 -9.91 -4.40
N THR A 4 -3.35 -8.76 -4.78
CA THR A 4 -3.68 -7.68 -3.85
C THR A 4 -4.76 -8.11 -2.85
N GLN A 5 -5.84 -8.73 -3.34
CA GLN A 5 -6.91 -9.26 -2.47
C GLN A 5 -6.38 -10.30 -1.47
N ARG A 6 -5.44 -11.16 -1.90
CA ARG A 6 -4.75 -12.11 -1.02
C ARG A 6 -3.91 -11.41 0.07
N CYS A 7 -3.20 -10.34 -0.28
CA CYS A 7 -2.44 -9.55 0.70
C CYS A 7 -3.35 -8.85 1.70
N GLN A 8 -4.48 -8.29 1.24
CA GLN A 8 -5.45 -7.59 2.10
C GLN A 8 -6.12 -8.55 3.09
N LEU A 9 -6.50 -9.74 2.64
CA LEU A 9 -7.05 -10.78 3.53
C LEU A 9 -6.03 -11.21 4.58
N ILE A 10 -4.76 -11.38 4.20
CA ILE A 10 -3.69 -11.69 5.16
C ILE A 10 -3.41 -10.54 6.12
N PHE A 11 -3.52 -9.28 5.68
CA PHE A 11 -3.40 -8.11 6.54
C PHE A 11 -4.54 -8.06 7.55
N GLN A 12 -5.78 -8.23 7.09
CA GLN A 12 -6.99 -8.20 7.92
C GLN A 12 -7.03 -9.38 8.91
N ALA A 13 -6.73 -10.59 8.43
CA ALA A 13 -6.62 -11.77 9.28
C ALA A 13 -5.42 -11.63 10.22
N GLY A 14 -4.25 -11.17 9.76
CA GLY A 14 -3.08 -10.92 10.61
C GLY A 14 -3.32 -9.88 11.71
N TYR A 15 -4.14 -8.86 11.46
CA TYR A 15 -4.58 -7.88 12.46
C TYR A 15 -5.49 -8.52 13.53
N GLN A 16 -6.40 -9.40 13.13
CA GLN A 16 -7.28 -10.16 14.05
C GLN A 16 -6.53 -11.31 14.75
N VAL A 17 -5.51 -11.87 14.12
CA VAL A 17 -4.77 -13.09 14.48
C VAL A 17 -3.37 -12.76 14.98
N GLY A 18 -3.10 -11.53 15.43
CA GLY A 18 -1.83 -11.11 16.05
C GLY A 18 -1.37 -11.95 17.26
N GLN A 19 -2.04 -13.06 17.56
CA GLN A 19 -1.72 -14.05 18.58
C GLN A 19 -1.43 -15.48 18.04
N ASN A 20 -1.73 -15.85 16.78
CA ASN A 20 -1.57 -17.24 16.31
C ASN A 20 -0.63 -17.42 15.10
N SER A 21 0.16 -18.50 15.14
CA SER A 21 1.25 -18.84 14.21
C SER A 21 0.85 -18.88 12.72
N PHE A 22 1.80 -18.70 11.80
CA PHE A 22 1.60 -18.80 10.33
C PHE A 22 0.84 -20.06 9.85
N ARG A 23 0.80 -21.15 10.63
CA ARG A 23 0.00 -22.35 10.31
C ARG A 23 -1.50 -22.12 10.52
N SER A 24 -1.88 -21.41 11.57
CA SER A 24 -3.29 -21.09 11.85
C SER A 24 -3.86 -20.18 10.77
N LEU A 25 -3.11 -19.13 10.40
CA LEU A 25 -3.44 -18.22 9.31
C LEU A 25 -3.55 -18.93 7.95
N ALA A 26 -2.68 -19.92 7.70
CA ALA A 26 -2.73 -20.77 6.51
C ALA A 26 -3.99 -21.64 6.47
N ALA A 27 -4.37 -22.23 7.61
CA ALA A 27 -5.60 -23.03 7.72
C ALA A 27 -6.85 -22.17 7.55
N GLU A 28 -6.91 -21.00 8.17
CA GLU A 28 -8.04 -20.07 8.10
C GLU A 28 -8.24 -19.51 6.69
N MET A 29 -7.17 -19.16 6.00
CA MET A 29 -7.22 -18.60 4.64
C MET A 29 -7.28 -19.67 3.55
N ASN A 30 -7.28 -20.97 3.92
CA ASN A 30 -7.16 -22.11 3.00
C ASN A 30 -6.00 -21.96 2.00
N LEU A 31 -4.84 -21.52 2.50
CA LEU A 31 -3.62 -21.29 1.73
C LEU A 31 -2.47 -22.15 2.27
N CYS A 32 -1.54 -22.53 1.41
CA CYS A 32 -0.33 -23.21 1.84
C CYS A 32 0.53 -22.27 2.72
N LYS A 33 1.15 -22.79 3.79
CA LYS A 33 2.05 -22.03 4.68
C LYS A 33 3.12 -21.23 3.92
N SER A 34 3.72 -21.82 2.89
CA SER A 34 4.75 -21.16 2.06
C SER A 34 4.20 -19.94 1.31
N SER A 35 2.95 -19.99 0.87
CA SER A 35 2.26 -18.88 0.21
C SER A 35 1.99 -17.75 1.21
N VAL A 36 1.49 -18.09 2.40
CA VAL A 36 1.27 -17.14 3.50
C VAL A 36 2.58 -16.46 3.90
N HIS A 37 3.68 -17.21 4.03
CA HIS A 37 4.99 -16.67 4.36
C HIS A 37 5.49 -15.66 3.31
N ARG A 38 5.36 -15.98 2.01
CA ARG A 38 5.73 -15.06 0.92
C ARG A 38 4.87 -13.80 0.91
N LEU A 39 3.57 -13.94 1.15
CA LEU A 39 2.63 -12.82 1.18
C LEU A 39 2.90 -11.93 2.41
N TYR A 40 3.20 -12.53 3.55
CA TYR A 40 3.61 -11.81 4.76
C TYR A 40 4.91 -11.02 4.54
N HIS A 41 5.96 -11.63 3.96
CA HIS A 41 7.18 -10.90 3.64
C HIS A 41 6.95 -9.74 2.66
N ARG A 42 6.05 -9.93 1.68
CA ARG A 42 5.66 -8.84 0.78
C ARG A 42 4.95 -7.71 1.52
N LEU A 43 4.08 -8.06 2.46
CA LEU A 43 3.36 -7.12 3.32
C LEU A 43 4.33 -6.34 4.22
N VAL A 44 5.26 -7.03 4.89
CA VAL A 44 6.32 -6.40 5.71
C VAL A 44 7.19 -5.46 4.88
N ASN A 45 7.56 -5.86 3.66
CA ASN A 45 8.33 -5.00 2.77
C ASN A 45 7.55 -3.77 2.25
N ARG A 46 6.22 -3.82 2.27
CA ARG A 46 5.35 -2.68 1.96
C ARG A 46 5.08 -1.81 3.18
N ASN A 47 5.01 -2.41 4.36
CA ASN A 47 4.75 -1.76 5.65
C ASN A 47 6.02 -1.08 6.20
N ARG A 48 6.68 -0.26 5.37
CA ARG A 48 7.90 0.46 5.73
C ARG A 48 7.63 1.82 6.38
N PHE A 49 6.38 2.27 6.37
CA PHE A 49 5.98 3.55 6.93
C PHE A 49 4.83 3.38 7.93
N PRO A 50 4.74 4.23 8.95
CA PRO A 50 3.67 4.17 9.94
C PRO A 50 2.27 4.30 9.30
N GLU A 51 2.15 5.04 8.20
CA GLU A 51 0.92 5.20 7.42
C GLU A 51 0.65 4.06 6.41
N SER A 52 1.59 3.13 6.24
CA SER A 52 1.43 2.01 5.29
C SER A 52 0.26 1.08 5.63
N CYS A 53 -0.23 1.11 6.88
CA CYS A 53 -1.44 0.39 7.28
C CYS A 53 -2.67 0.83 6.48
N LEU A 54 -2.77 2.12 6.11
CA LEU A 54 -3.86 2.66 5.32
C LEU A 54 -3.87 2.08 3.92
N TRP A 55 -2.69 1.75 3.38
CA TRP A 55 -2.53 1.26 2.00
C TRP A 55 -3.03 -0.17 1.83
N GLU A 56 -3.13 -0.94 2.90
CA GLU A 56 -3.63 -2.32 2.84
C GLU A 56 -5.15 -2.39 3.08
N THR A 57 -5.78 -1.29 3.51
CA THR A 57 -7.24 -1.21 3.60
C THR A 57 -7.89 -1.08 2.22
N GLU A 58 -9.10 -1.59 2.06
CA GLU A 58 -9.87 -1.44 0.81
C GLU A 58 -10.17 0.03 0.52
N ALA A 59 -10.56 0.80 1.54
CA ALA A 59 -10.83 2.22 1.42
C ALA A 59 -9.60 3.01 0.98
N GLY A 60 -8.43 2.75 1.57
CA GLY A 60 -7.18 3.40 1.19
C GLY A 60 -6.72 3.04 -0.22
N GLN A 61 -6.87 1.79 -0.65
CA GLN A 61 -6.61 1.39 -2.04
C GLN A 61 -7.52 2.11 -3.03
N LYS A 62 -8.82 2.23 -2.70
CA LYS A 62 -9.78 2.93 -3.55
C LYS A 62 -9.45 4.42 -3.64
N TRP A 63 -9.10 5.04 -2.51
CA TRP A 63 -8.68 6.43 -2.45
C TRP A 63 -7.40 6.69 -3.26
N LEU A 64 -6.38 5.83 -3.14
CA LEU A 64 -5.14 5.92 -3.92
C LEU A 64 -5.40 5.86 -5.42
N ARG A 65 -6.30 4.97 -5.87
CA ARG A 65 -6.69 4.92 -7.29
C ARG A 65 -7.34 6.22 -7.74
N TYR A 66 -8.26 6.77 -6.94
CA TYR A 66 -8.88 8.06 -7.26
C TYR A 66 -7.86 9.19 -7.31
N LEU A 67 -6.90 9.23 -6.38
CA LEU A 67 -5.84 10.23 -6.39
C LEU A 67 -5.03 10.16 -7.69
N VAL A 68 -4.61 8.97 -8.11
CA VAL A 68 -3.83 8.78 -9.35
C VAL A 68 -4.66 9.19 -10.57
N PHE A 69 -5.90 8.70 -10.69
CA PHE A 69 -6.75 9.05 -11.82
C PHE A 69 -7.09 10.54 -11.88
N ALA A 70 -7.42 11.15 -10.75
CA ALA A 70 -7.69 12.59 -10.68
C ALA A 70 -6.45 13.39 -11.05
N SER A 71 -5.26 13.00 -10.58
CA SER A 71 -4.01 13.68 -10.91
C SER A 71 -3.72 13.61 -12.42
N ILE A 72 -3.88 12.45 -13.04
CA ILE A 72 -3.68 12.30 -14.50
C ILE A 72 -4.74 13.12 -15.26
N PHE A 73 -6.00 13.04 -14.85
CA PHE A 73 -7.09 13.72 -15.54
C PHE A 73 -6.93 15.25 -15.48
N VAL A 74 -6.71 15.80 -14.29
CA VAL A 74 -6.62 17.26 -14.09
C VAL A 74 -5.31 17.80 -14.67
N PHE A 75 -4.16 17.19 -14.34
CA PHE A 75 -2.87 17.75 -14.74
C PHE A 75 -2.46 17.34 -16.16
N ALA A 76 -2.56 16.06 -16.52
CA ALA A 76 -2.14 15.59 -17.85
C ALA A 76 -3.15 15.95 -18.93
N LEU A 77 -4.42 15.59 -18.74
CA LEU A 77 -5.43 15.69 -19.79
C LEU A 77 -6.01 17.10 -19.90
N GLN A 78 -6.43 17.71 -18.78
CA GLN A 78 -6.98 19.07 -18.80
C GLN A 78 -5.89 20.14 -18.79
N GLY A 79 -4.83 19.94 -18.00
CA GLY A 79 -3.75 20.91 -17.84
C GLY A 79 -2.67 20.86 -18.92
N GLY A 80 -2.65 19.83 -19.77
CA GLY A 80 -1.61 19.65 -20.79
C GLY A 80 -0.20 19.45 -20.22
N ILE A 81 -0.09 19.06 -18.94
CA ILE A 81 1.19 18.86 -18.28
C ILE A 81 1.79 17.54 -18.76
N GLY A 82 3.00 17.62 -19.31
CA GLY A 82 3.73 16.45 -19.80
C GLY A 82 3.99 15.42 -18.69
N CYS A 83 4.06 14.14 -19.09
CA CYS A 83 4.26 13.00 -18.19
C CYS A 83 5.50 13.14 -17.29
N GLU A 84 6.51 13.88 -17.73
CA GLU A 84 7.74 14.12 -17.00
C GLU A 84 7.53 14.96 -15.73
N LYS A 85 6.67 15.99 -15.81
CA LYS A 85 6.28 16.81 -14.66
C LYS A 85 5.37 16.05 -13.70
N LEU A 86 4.50 15.17 -14.22
CA LEU A 86 3.72 14.26 -13.40
C LEU A 86 4.61 13.25 -12.66
N SER A 87 5.62 12.71 -13.32
CA SER A 87 6.61 11.83 -12.69
C SER A 87 7.35 12.54 -11.55
N GLN A 88 7.76 13.79 -11.78
CA GLN A 88 8.35 14.64 -10.73
C GLN A 88 7.37 14.89 -9.58
N PHE A 89 6.10 15.17 -9.86
CA PHE A 89 5.07 15.35 -8.83
C PHE A 89 4.86 14.08 -7.99
N PHE A 90 4.76 12.90 -8.59
CA PHE A 90 4.65 11.65 -7.85
C PHE A 90 5.94 11.32 -7.07
N GLY A 91 7.11 11.65 -7.63
CA GLY A 91 8.39 11.55 -6.92
C GLY A 91 8.49 12.47 -5.71
N LEU A 92 7.91 13.68 -5.81
CA LEU A 92 7.78 14.61 -4.69
C LEU A 92 6.77 14.12 -3.67
N LEU A 93 5.60 13.61 -4.07
CA LEU A 93 4.65 13.00 -3.14
C LEU A 93 5.30 11.88 -2.34
N GLN A 94 6.12 11.06 -3.02
CA GLN A 94 6.94 10.06 -2.34
C GLN A 94 7.88 10.75 -1.35
N SER A 95 8.76 11.65 -1.77
CA SER A 95 9.75 12.28 -0.90
C SER A 95 9.17 13.13 0.24
N LEU A 96 8.01 13.76 0.06
CA LEU A 96 7.31 14.54 1.10
C LEU A 96 6.78 13.62 2.21
N ILE A 97 6.33 12.42 1.84
CA ILE A 97 5.99 11.37 2.79
C ILE A 97 7.24 10.92 3.58
N PHE A 98 8.43 10.86 2.94
CA PHE A 98 9.69 10.55 3.64
C PHE A 98 10.28 11.73 4.45
N GLY A 99 10.06 12.98 4.03
CA GLY A 99 10.68 14.19 4.58
C GLY A 99 9.88 14.87 5.69
N GLY A 100 8.62 14.47 5.91
CA GLY A 100 7.73 15.05 6.92
C GLY A 100 8.19 14.90 8.38
N LEU A 101 9.25 14.12 8.66
CA LEU A 101 9.89 14.05 9.98
C LEU A 101 11.21 14.85 10.10
N GLY A 102 11.76 15.35 8.98
CA GLY A 102 13.03 16.07 8.96
C GLY A 102 12.92 17.59 8.94
N LEU A 103 11.77 18.15 8.56
CA LEU A 103 11.58 19.59 8.38
C LEU A 103 10.81 20.29 9.52
N ILE A 104 10.57 19.60 10.65
CA ILE A 104 10.07 20.22 11.89
C ILE A 104 11.25 20.54 12.86
N TYR A 105 12.50 20.25 12.46
CA TYR A 105 13.71 20.44 13.29
C TYR A 105 14.82 21.27 12.62
N LEU A 106 14.47 22.23 11.75
CA LEU A 106 15.36 23.30 11.27
C LEU A 106 14.55 24.57 11.06
#